data_AF-A0A1J1JGE7-F1
#
_entry.id   AF-A0A1J1JGE7-F1
#
_cell.length_a   1.000
_cell.length_b   1.000
_cell.length_c   1.000
_cell.angle_alpha   90.00
_cell.angle_beta   90.00
_cell.angle_gamma   90.00
#
_symmetry.space_group_name_H-M   'P 1'
#
loop_
_entity.id
_entity.type
_entity.pdbx_description
1 polymer ?
#
loop_
_entity_poly.entity_id
_entity_poly.type
_entity_poly.pdbx_seq_one_letter_code
_entity_poly.pdbx_strand_id
1 'polypeptide(L)'
;MQLHQIVRINESGIVANAVNFGMMADADKNLQLCRGFVFNYNQGHPKSSTLGVLDAIQKSYQSVNQANIHLFVQDYGKGKSHFALVAANYFKQLLDSPEVEGILDQIKIASEHNQGIVQDLKTYKRRNPKHLVICINGGSSELDLRKIFLRALRQTLETEGITDSLAPQICQKPLEYLTQLTDTQKERAKK
;
A
#
# COMPACT_ATOMS: atom_id res chain seq x y z
N MET A 1 18.57 21.95 -29.73
CA MET A 1 18.02 20.89 -28.86
C MET A 1 16.60 21.31 -28.49
N GLN A 2 15.57 20.61 -28.95
CA GLN A 2 14.18 21.04 -28.74
C GLN A 2 13.61 20.43 -27.45
N LEU A 3 12.82 21.19 -26.68
CA LEU A 3 12.26 20.79 -25.38
C LEU A 3 11.48 19.46 -25.43
N HIS A 4 10.83 19.16 -26.55
CA HIS A 4 10.10 17.90 -26.77
C HIS A 4 11.01 16.66 -26.86
N GLN A 5 12.32 16.85 -27.10
CA GLN A 5 13.32 15.76 -27.11
C GLN A 5 13.85 15.47 -25.70
N ILE A 6 13.58 16.35 -24.73
CA ILE A 6 14.05 16.27 -23.34
C ILE A 6 12.90 15.81 -22.42
N VAL A 7 11.66 16.15 -22.76
CA VAL A 7 10.47 15.83 -21.98
C VAL A 7 9.79 14.59 -22.57
N ARG A 8 9.95 13.43 -21.91
CA ARG A 8 9.05 12.29 -22.14
C ARG A 8 7.72 12.56 -21.45
N ILE A 9 6.70 12.88 -22.24
CA ILE A 9 5.33 13.04 -21.73
C ILE A 9 4.80 11.63 -21.43
N ASN A 10 4.39 11.38 -20.19
CA ASN A 10 3.68 10.15 -19.86
C ASN A 10 2.24 10.26 -20.41
N GLU A 11 2.02 9.79 -21.63
CA GLU A 11 0.72 9.78 -22.31
C GLU A 11 -0.32 8.88 -21.61
N SER A 12 0.14 8.02 -20.69
CA SER A 12 -0.72 7.12 -19.89
C SER A 12 -1.20 7.77 -18.58
N GLY A 13 -0.75 8.98 -18.25
CA GLY A 13 -1.12 9.66 -17.03
C GLY A 13 -2.57 10.12 -17.06
N ILE A 14 -3.48 9.39 -16.41
CA ILE A 14 -4.81 9.95 -16.10
C ILE A 14 -4.59 11.14 -15.16
N VAL A 15 -4.99 12.34 -15.58
CA VAL A 15 -5.19 13.47 -14.68
C VAL A 15 -6.51 13.25 -13.95
N ALA A 16 -6.52 12.33 -12.97
CA ALA A 16 -7.68 12.09 -12.14
C ALA A 16 -7.78 13.19 -11.09
N ASN A 17 -8.90 13.92 -11.06
CA ASN A 17 -9.10 15.06 -10.15
C ASN A 17 -8.93 14.71 -8.66
N ALA A 18 -9.19 13.46 -8.27
CA ALA A 18 -8.90 12.96 -6.93
C ALA A 18 -8.73 11.43 -6.94
N VAL A 19 -7.53 10.94 -6.59
CA VAL A 19 -7.26 9.49 -6.48
C VAL A 19 -7.66 8.98 -5.09
N ASN A 20 -8.33 7.83 -5.03
CA ASN A 20 -8.66 7.11 -3.80
C ASN A 20 -8.58 5.59 -4.00
N PHE A 21 -8.52 4.82 -2.91
CA PHE A 21 -8.38 3.36 -2.99
C PHE A 21 -9.59 2.64 -3.62
N GLY A 22 -10.77 3.27 -3.67
CA GLY A 22 -11.93 2.70 -4.37
C GLY A 22 -11.69 2.53 -5.87
N MET A 23 -10.76 3.30 -6.46
CA MET A 23 -10.36 3.14 -7.86
C MET A 23 -9.61 1.83 -8.12
N MET A 24 -9.11 1.14 -7.10
CA MET A 24 -8.49 -0.19 -7.25
C MET A 24 -9.49 -1.29 -7.62
N ALA A 25 -10.80 -1.07 -7.42
CA ALA A 25 -11.85 -2.03 -7.79
C ALA A 25 -12.20 -1.97 -9.29
N ASP A 26 -11.82 -0.90 -9.98
CA ASP A 26 -12.01 -0.71 -11.42
C ASP A 26 -10.68 -1.06 -12.12
N ALA A 27 -10.65 -2.21 -12.80
CA ALA A 27 -9.41 -2.77 -13.36
C ALA A 27 -8.71 -1.81 -14.35
N ASP A 28 -9.48 -1.15 -15.22
CA ASP A 28 -8.95 -0.24 -16.22
C ASP A 28 -8.37 1.02 -15.59
N LYS A 29 -9.12 1.64 -14.65
CA LYS A 29 -8.63 2.81 -13.93
C LYS A 29 -7.41 2.48 -13.08
N ASN A 30 -7.42 1.34 -12.39
CA ASN A 30 -6.31 0.89 -11.57
C ASN A 30 -5.03 0.72 -12.40
N LEU A 31 -5.14 0.02 -13.53
CA LEU A 31 -4.01 -0.20 -14.44
C LEU A 31 -3.45 1.12 -14.99
N GLN A 32 -4.31 2.01 -15.46
CA GLN A 32 -3.90 3.30 -15.97
C GLN A 32 -3.23 4.16 -14.89
N LEU A 33 -3.73 4.15 -13.65
CA LEU A 33 -3.07 4.82 -12.53
C LEU A 33 -1.69 4.22 -12.22
N CYS A 34 -1.55 2.90 -12.26
CA CYS A 34 -0.26 2.23 -12.05
C CYS A 34 0.78 2.57 -13.12
N ARG A 35 0.37 2.61 -14.40
CA ARG A 35 1.23 3.00 -15.53
C ARG A 35 1.54 4.50 -15.58
N GLY A 36 0.60 5.32 -15.12
CA GLY A 36 0.67 6.78 -15.19
C GLY A 36 1.42 7.47 -14.05
N PHE A 37 1.81 6.73 -12.99
CA PHE A 37 2.45 7.34 -11.83
C PHE A 37 3.91 7.68 -12.11
N VAL A 38 4.26 8.97 -12.01
CA VAL A 38 5.63 9.44 -12.21
C VAL A 38 6.38 9.40 -10.88
N PHE A 39 7.26 8.41 -10.74
CA PHE A 39 8.19 8.36 -9.62
C PHE A 39 9.26 9.46 -9.74
N ASN A 40 9.67 9.99 -8.60
CA ASN A 40 10.89 10.77 -8.47
C ASN A 40 11.89 10.02 -7.59
N TYR A 41 13.18 10.30 -7.79
CA TYR A 41 14.25 9.70 -6.99
C TYR A 41 15.36 10.72 -6.73
N ASN A 42 15.79 10.81 -5.47
CA ASN A 42 16.91 11.63 -5.05
C ASN A 42 17.90 10.76 -4.28
N GLN A 43 19.07 10.46 -4.87
CA GLN A 43 20.07 9.60 -4.24
C GLN A 43 20.67 10.20 -2.95
N GLY A 44 20.83 11.52 -2.89
CA GLY A 44 21.35 12.21 -1.70
C GLY A 44 20.33 12.25 -0.55
N HIS A 45 19.04 12.24 -0.89
CA HIS A 45 17.94 12.23 0.08
C HIS A 45 16.82 11.25 -0.31
N PRO A 46 17.06 9.91 -0.27
CA PRO A 46 16.12 8.94 -0.82
C PRO A 46 14.72 9.03 -0.19
N LYS A 47 14.62 9.24 1.12
CA LYS A 47 13.35 9.36 1.85
C LYS A 47 12.52 10.60 1.49
N SER A 48 13.09 11.57 0.77
CA SER A 48 12.34 12.72 0.23
C SER A 48 11.67 12.43 -1.11
N SER A 49 11.92 11.24 -1.68
CA SER A 49 11.46 10.84 -2.99
C SER A 49 10.54 9.63 -2.90
N THR A 50 9.52 9.59 -3.76
CA THR A 50 8.52 8.52 -3.83
C THR A 50 9.16 7.14 -4.02
N LEU A 51 10.19 7.02 -4.87
CA LEU A 51 10.91 5.76 -5.05
C LEU A 51 11.67 5.36 -3.77
N GLY A 52 12.37 6.30 -3.12
CA GLY A 52 13.07 5.98 -1.88
C GLY A 52 12.13 5.70 -0.69
N VAL A 53 10.91 6.25 -0.69
CA VAL A 53 9.86 5.88 0.27
C VAL A 53 9.36 4.47 0.00
N LEU A 54 9.11 4.08 -1.26
CA LEU A 54 8.71 2.72 -1.60
C LEU A 54 9.77 1.69 -1.18
N ASP A 55 11.05 1.98 -1.44
CA ASP A 55 12.19 1.19 -1.00
C ASP A 55 12.29 1.10 0.53
N ALA A 56 12.05 2.21 1.25
CA ALA A 56 12.02 2.20 2.71
C ALA A 56 10.90 1.30 3.27
N ILE A 57 9.69 1.33 2.69
CA ILE A 57 8.59 0.45 3.07
C ILE A 57 8.96 -1.01 2.83
N GLN A 58 9.57 -1.30 1.68
CA GLN A 58 10.00 -2.66 1.33
C GLN A 58 11.08 -3.18 2.30
N LYS A 59 12.02 -2.33 2.72
CA LYS A 59 13.07 -2.68 3.68
C LYS A 59 12.55 -2.93 5.10
N SER A 60 11.41 -2.36 5.48
CA SER A 60 10.75 -2.65 6.76
C SER A 60 10.45 -4.13 6.97
N TYR A 61 10.23 -4.88 5.89
CA TYR A 61 9.97 -6.32 5.95
C TYR A 61 11.23 -7.18 6.04
N GLN A 62 12.42 -6.60 5.86
CA GLN A 62 13.68 -7.35 5.84
C GLN A 62 14.36 -7.42 7.21
N SER A 63 14.07 -6.49 8.12
CA SER A 63 14.71 -6.45 9.44
C SER A 63 13.88 -5.69 10.46
N VAL A 64 13.88 -6.18 11.71
CA VAL A 64 13.29 -5.51 12.87
C VAL A 64 13.93 -4.17 13.21
N ASN A 65 15.15 -3.91 12.72
CA ASN A 65 15.86 -2.65 12.95
C ASN A 65 15.44 -1.54 11.98
N GLN A 66 14.58 -1.86 10.99
CA GLN A 66 14.03 -0.88 10.07
C GLN A 66 12.72 -0.32 10.61
N ALA A 67 12.48 0.97 10.37
CA ALA A 67 11.20 1.58 10.72
C ALA A 67 10.06 0.85 10.01
N ASN A 68 9.03 0.42 10.75
CA ASN A 68 7.87 -0.30 10.23
C ASN A 68 6.61 0.58 10.13
N ILE A 69 6.72 1.85 10.51
CA ILE A 69 5.69 2.87 10.37
C ILE A 69 6.27 4.02 9.56
N HIS A 70 5.60 4.38 8.47
CA HIS A 70 6.02 5.45 7.56
C HIS A 70 4.93 6.52 7.50
N LEU A 71 5.28 7.75 7.88
CA LEU A 71 4.40 8.91 7.78
C LEU A 71 4.79 9.73 6.55
N PHE A 72 3.86 9.87 5.61
CA PHE A 72 4.06 10.65 4.40
C PHE A 72 3.13 11.88 4.40
N VAL A 73 3.72 13.06 4.54
CA VAL A 73 2.99 14.35 4.57
C VAL A 73 3.37 15.18 3.36
N GLN A 74 2.37 15.62 2.61
CA GLN A 74 2.57 16.42 1.41
C GLN A 74 1.34 17.28 1.14
N ASP A 75 1.56 18.45 0.53
CA ASP A 75 0.49 19.38 0.15
C ASP A 75 -0.57 18.72 -0.74
N TYR A 76 -1.75 19.33 -0.75
CA TYR A 76 -2.86 18.90 -1.62
C TYR A 76 -2.46 18.94 -3.10
N GLY A 77 -2.94 17.97 -3.88
CA GLY A 77 -2.67 17.89 -5.33
C GLY A 77 -1.27 17.39 -5.73
N LYS A 78 -0.40 17.01 -4.79
CA LYS A 78 0.98 16.58 -5.11
C LYS A 78 1.17 15.07 -5.35
N GLY A 79 0.07 14.32 -5.51
CA GLY A 79 0.14 12.89 -5.86
C GLY A 79 0.24 11.91 -4.68
N LYS A 80 0.13 12.34 -3.42
CA LYS A 80 0.20 11.45 -2.24
C LYS A 80 -0.78 10.27 -2.28
N SER A 81 -2.04 10.50 -2.66
CA SER A 81 -3.05 9.44 -2.75
C SER A 81 -2.78 8.49 -3.91
N HIS A 82 -2.20 9.01 -5.01
CA HIS A 82 -1.79 8.21 -6.16
C HIS A 82 -0.60 7.33 -5.81
N PHE A 83 0.40 7.88 -5.11
CA PHE A 83 1.52 7.10 -4.57
C PHE A 83 1.03 6.01 -3.62
N ALA A 84 0.10 6.31 -2.72
CA ALA A 84 -0.46 5.31 -1.80
C ALA A 84 -1.17 4.16 -2.56
N LEU A 85 -1.94 4.47 -3.60
CA LEU A 85 -2.58 3.47 -4.46
C LEU A 85 -1.57 2.62 -5.23
N VAL A 86 -0.51 3.24 -5.75
CA VAL A 86 0.57 2.55 -6.46
C VAL A 86 1.35 1.63 -5.53
N ALA A 87 1.72 2.11 -4.34
CA ALA A 87 2.35 1.30 -3.31
C ALA A 87 1.44 0.12 -2.90
N ALA A 88 0.14 0.36 -2.72
CA ALA A 88 -0.83 -0.69 -2.40
C ALA A 88 -0.87 -1.77 -3.49
N ASN A 89 -0.94 -1.39 -4.77
CA ASN A 89 -0.86 -2.35 -5.88
C ASN A 89 0.46 -3.11 -5.91
N TYR A 90 1.58 -2.42 -5.72
CA TYR A 90 2.89 -3.04 -5.69
C TYR A 90 2.99 -4.14 -4.63
N PHE A 91 2.46 -3.95 -3.42
CA PHE A 91 2.50 -4.99 -2.38
C PHE A 91 1.40 -6.05 -2.55
N LYS A 92 0.23 -5.69 -3.09
CA LYS A 92 -0.94 -6.58 -3.23
C LYS A 92 -0.84 -7.56 -4.41
N GLN A 93 -0.46 -7.08 -5.59
CA GLN A 93 -0.58 -7.84 -6.85
C GLN A 93 0.63 -8.73 -7.11
N LEU A 94 0.55 -9.69 -8.05
CA LEU A 94 1.72 -10.51 -8.42
C LEU A 94 2.74 -9.74 -9.26
N LEU A 95 3.97 -10.25 -9.34
CA LEU A 95 5.07 -9.61 -10.08
C LEU A 95 4.74 -9.43 -11.58
N ASP A 96 4.04 -10.39 -12.16
CA ASP A 96 3.60 -10.49 -13.56
C ASP A 96 2.24 -9.82 -13.82
N SER A 97 1.65 -9.16 -12.81
CA SER A 97 0.43 -8.38 -13.03
C SER A 97 0.72 -7.14 -13.89
N PRO A 98 -0.20 -6.76 -14.80
CA PRO A 98 -0.04 -5.56 -15.63
C PRO A 98 0.20 -4.28 -14.81
N GLU A 99 -0.36 -4.21 -13.60
CA GLU A 99 -0.14 -3.12 -12.66
C GLU A 99 1.30 -3.07 -12.16
N VAL A 100 1.84 -4.18 -11.68
CA VAL A 100 3.21 -4.22 -11.13
C VAL A 100 4.24 -4.02 -12.24
N GLU A 101 4.01 -4.56 -13.43
CA GLU A 101 4.84 -4.28 -14.59
C GLU A 101 4.87 -2.78 -14.90
N GLY A 102 3.70 -2.14 -14.98
CA GLY A 102 3.60 -0.69 -15.21
C GLY A 102 4.32 0.14 -14.13
N ILE A 103 4.21 -0.27 -12.87
CA ILE A 103 4.90 0.38 -11.75
C ILE A 103 6.42 0.22 -11.90
N LEU A 104 6.90 -0.99 -12.20
CA LEU A 104 8.32 -1.27 -12.35
C LEU A 104 8.95 -0.53 -13.54
N ASP A 105 8.20 -0.31 -14.62
CA ASP A 105 8.64 0.50 -15.75
C ASP A 105 8.82 1.97 -15.35
N GLN A 106 7.87 2.55 -14.61
CA GLN A 106 8.00 3.92 -14.10
C GLN A 106 9.15 4.06 -13.09
N ILE A 107 9.36 3.04 -12.26
CA ILE A 107 10.51 2.99 -11.33
C ILE A 107 11.83 2.97 -12.11
N LYS A 108 11.93 2.16 -13.16
CA LYS A 108 13.13 2.07 -14.00
C LYS A 108 13.47 3.41 -14.66
N ILE A 109 12.46 4.17 -15.08
CA ILE A 109 12.63 5.53 -15.62
C ILE A 109 13.13 6.48 -14.52
N ALA A 110 12.55 6.45 -13.33
CA ALA A 110 12.96 7.32 -12.22
C ALA A 110 14.36 6.98 -11.66
N SER A 111 14.80 5.74 -11.84
CA SER A 111 16.05 5.21 -11.28
C SER A 111 17.20 5.16 -12.30
N GLU A 112 17.20 5.97 -13.36
CA GLU A 112 18.20 5.93 -14.45
C GLU A 112 19.64 5.75 -13.94
N HIS A 113 20.01 6.43 -12.85
CA HIS A 113 21.35 6.39 -12.26
C HIS A 113 21.55 5.38 -11.10
N ASN A 114 20.53 4.60 -10.74
CA ASN A 114 20.61 3.58 -9.68
C ASN A 114 19.74 2.37 -10.04
N GLN A 115 20.25 1.49 -10.91
CA GLN A 115 19.54 0.27 -11.29
C GLN A 115 19.45 -0.76 -10.13
N GLY A 116 20.25 -0.59 -9.08
CA GLY A 116 20.25 -1.48 -7.90
C GLY A 116 18.89 -1.50 -7.21
N ILE A 117 18.26 -0.33 -7.01
CA ILE A 117 16.94 -0.23 -6.37
C ILE A 117 15.85 -0.97 -7.16
N VAL A 118 15.91 -0.97 -8.48
CA VAL A 118 14.95 -1.69 -9.34
C VAL A 118 15.10 -3.19 -9.13
N GLN A 119 16.35 -3.66 -9.10
CA GLN A 119 16.64 -5.07 -8.93
C GLN A 119 16.27 -5.56 -7.53
N ASP A 120 16.49 -4.73 -6.51
CA ASP A 120 16.11 -5.01 -5.12
C ASP A 120 14.59 -5.15 -4.99
N LEU A 121 13.83 -4.20 -5.54
CA LEU A 121 12.36 -4.24 -5.57
C LEU A 121 11.85 -5.48 -6.32
N LYS A 122 12.36 -5.75 -7.53
CA LYS A 122 12.00 -6.98 -8.28
C LYS A 122 12.32 -8.26 -7.51
N THR A 123 13.48 -8.31 -6.86
CA THR A 123 13.92 -9.48 -6.07
C THR A 123 13.04 -9.67 -4.85
N TYR A 124 12.72 -8.59 -4.15
CA TYR A 124 11.79 -8.61 -3.02
C TYR A 124 10.43 -9.15 -3.45
N LYS A 125 9.88 -8.65 -4.56
CA LYS A 125 8.56 -9.07 -5.05
C LYS A 125 8.53 -10.53 -5.48
N ARG A 126 9.63 -11.04 -6.05
CA ARG A 126 9.77 -12.48 -6.38
C ARG A 126 9.79 -13.36 -5.13
N ARG A 127 10.40 -12.89 -4.03
CA ARG A 127 10.46 -13.62 -2.75
C ARG A 127 9.15 -13.48 -1.94
N ASN A 128 8.49 -12.34 -2.04
CA ASN A 128 7.26 -11.99 -1.33
C ASN A 128 6.17 -11.64 -2.36
N PRO A 129 5.58 -12.65 -3.02
CA PRO A 129 4.72 -12.44 -4.18
C PRO A 129 3.48 -11.63 -3.87
N LYS A 130 2.88 -11.80 -2.68
CA LYS A 130 1.70 -11.05 -2.24
C LYS A 130 1.76 -10.71 -0.75
N HIS A 131 1.30 -9.51 -0.42
CA HIS A 131 0.96 -9.11 0.94
C HIS A 131 -0.55 -8.92 1.05
N LEU A 132 -1.09 -9.16 2.25
CA LEU A 132 -2.43 -8.68 2.59
C LEU A 132 -2.35 -7.17 2.80
N VAL A 133 -2.86 -6.40 1.85
CA VAL A 133 -2.85 -4.94 1.89
C VAL A 133 -4.22 -4.42 2.30
N ILE A 134 -4.29 -3.72 3.43
CA ILE A 134 -5.53 -3.13 3.94
C ILE A 134 -5.50 -1.63 3.69
N CYS A 135 -6.40 -1.17 2.83
CA CYS A 135 -6.54 0.22 2.45
C CYS A 135 -7.65 0.90 3.27
N ILE A 136 -7.29 1.95 4.03
CA ILE A 136 -8.22 2.67 4.90
C ILE A 136 -8.46 4.07 4.33
N ASN A 137 -9.74 4.44 4.18
CA ASN A 137 -10.15 5.79 3.76
C ASN A 137 -10.83 6.53 4.91
N GLY A 138 -10.35 7.73 5.24
CA GLY A 138 -10.91 8.59 6.28
C GLY A 138 -12.09 9.47 5.86
N GLY A 139 -12.71 9.19 4.70
CA GLY A 139 -13.78 10.03 4.12
C GLY A 139 -15.21 9.67 4.52
N SER A 140 -15.42 8.60 5.30
CA SER A 140 -16.75 8.25 5.80
C SER A 140 -17.14 9.12 6.99
N SER A 141 -18.44 9.44 7.13
CA SER A 141 -19.03 10.15 8.28
C SER A 141 -18.85 9.46 9.64
N GLU A 142 -18.16 8.33 9.67
CA GLU A 142 -17.88 7.50 10.82
C GLU A 142 -16.53 7.91 11.42
N LEU A 143 -16.54 8.53 12.59
CA LEU A 143 -15.32 9.06 13.26
C LEU A 143 -14.51 7.99 14.01
N ASP A 144 -15.04 6.76 14.16
CA ASP A 144 -14.37 5.69 14.92
C ASP A 144 -13.40 4.91 14.04
N LEU A 145 -12.11 5.21 14.19
CA LEU A 145 -11.01 4.53 13.49
C LEU A 145 -11.05 3.01 13.65
N ARG A 146 -11.48 2.50 14.82
CA ARG A 146 -11.55 1.04 15.05
C ARG A 146 -12.58 0.40 14.13
N LYS A 147 -13.75 1.02 14.00
CA LYS A 147 -14.81 0.54 13.09
C LYS A 147 -14.37 0.62 11.64
N ILE A 148 -13.73 1.73 11.23
CA ILE A 148 -13.21 1.87 9.88
C ILE A 148 -12.17 0.78 9.58
N PHE A 149 -11.23 0.53 10.49
CA PHE A 149 -10.22 -0.51 10.35
C PHE A 149 -10.85 -1.90 10.23
N LEU A 150 -11.75 -2.26 11.15
CA LEU A 150 -12.40 -3.58 11.13
C LEU A 150 -13.21 -3.81 9.87
N ARG A 151 -13.90 -2.77 9.36
CA ARG A 151 -14.61 -2.83 8.08
C ARG A 151 -13.65 -3.07 6.92
N ALA A 152 -12.56 -2.30 6.85
CA ALA A 152 -11.56 -2.45 5.79
C ALA A 152 -10.87 -3.82 5.84
N LEU A 153 -10.53 -4.29 7.04
CA LEU A 153 -9.98 -5.63 7.27
C LEU A 153 -10.96 -6.68 6.76
N ARG A 154 -12.22 -6.68 7.23
CA ARG A 154 -13.23 -7.67 6.83
C ARG A 154 -13.41 -7.70 5.31
N GLN A 155 -13.58 -6.54 4.68
CA GLN A 155 -13.73 -6.45 3.23
C GLN A 155 -12.51 -6.99 2.48
N THR A 156 -11.30 -6.70 2.96
CA THR A 156 -10.06 -7.20 2.35
C THR A 156 -9.98 -8.71 2.45
N LEU A 157 -10.30 -9.28 3.61
CA LEU A 157 -10.30 -10.73 3.83
C LEU A 157 -11.31 -11.46 2.95
N GLU A 158 -12.54 -10.93 2.87
CA GLU A 158 -13.58 -11.45 1.96
C GLU A 158 -13.12 -11.42 0.50
N THR A 159 -12.50 -10.31 0.07
CA THR A 159 -11.99 -10.14 -1.31
C THR A 159 -10.87 -11.12 -1.64
N GLU A 160 -9.99 -11.42 -0.67
CA GLU A 160 -8.91 -12.39 -0.84
C GLU A 160 -9.38 -13.85 -0.59
N GLY A 161 -10.68 -14.08 -0.35
CA GLY A 161 -11.24 -15.41 -0.10
C GLY A 161 -10.84 -16.02 1.24
N ILE A 162 -10.40 -15.20 2.20
CA ILE A 162 -9.93 -15.65 3.51
C ILE A 162 -11.08 -15.56 4.52
N THR A 163 -12.02 -16.50 4.44
CA THR A 163 -13.23 -16.50 5.28
C THR A 163 -13.09 -17.33 6.57
N ASP A 164 -12.27 -18.38 6.54
CA ASP A 164 -12.38 -19.45 7.54
C ASP A 164 -11.28 -19.44 8.63
N SER A 165 -10.22 -18.64 8.47
CA SER A 165 -9.03 -18.71 9.35
C SER A 165 -8.87 -17.57 10.35
N LEU A 166 -9.50 -16.41 10.16
CA LEU A 166 -9.21 -15.23 10.99
C LEU A 166 -10.03 -15.12 12.26
N ALA A 167 -11.34 -15.40 12.21
CA ALA A 167 -12.16 -15.33 13.42
C ALA A 167 -11.68 -16.33 14.49
N PRO A 168 -11.37 -17.60 14.17
CA PRO A 168 -10.86 -18.53 15.18
C PRO A 168 -9.52 -18.09 15.75
N GLN A 169 -8.58 -17.59 14.93
CA GLN A 169 -7.21 -17.29 15.36
C GLN A 169 -7.05 -15.91 16.04
N ILE A 170 -7.71 -14.87 15.52
CA ILE A 170 -7.67 -13.51 16.12
C ILE A 170 -8.51 -13.48 17.39
N CYS A 171 -9.69 -14.10 17.37
CA CYS A 171 -10.55 -14.13 18.53
C CYS A 171 -10.21 -15.27 19.49
N GLN A 172 -9.26 -16.17 19.17
CA GLN A 172 -8.90 -17.30 20.05
C GLN A 172 -8.51 -16.82 21.45
N LYS A 173 -7.48 -15.97 21.53
CA LYS A 173 -6.95 -15.50 22.82
C LYS A 173 -7.97 -14.64 23.60
N PRO A 174 -8.69 -13.70 22.96
CA PRO A 174 -9.81 -13.02 23.61
C PRO A 174 -10.94 -13.96 24.06
N LEU A 175 -11.32 -14.97 23.28
CA LEU A 175 -12.32 -15.96 23.67
C LEU A 175 -11.83 -16.82 24.84
N GLU A 176 -10.62 -17.36 24.75
CA GLU A 176 -9.99 -18.13 25.82
C GLU A 176 -9.99 -17.32 27.11
N TYR A 177 -9.57 -16.07 27.06
CA TYR A 177 -9.66 -15.14 28.18
C TYR A 177 -11.10 -15.01 28.72
N LEU A 178 -12.09 -14.73 27.87
CA LEU A 178 -13.50 -14.56 28.27
C LEU A 178 -14.10 -15.84 28.87
N THR A 179 -13.75 -17.01 28.33
CA THR A 179 -14.22 -18.32 28.82
C THR A 179 -13.60 -18.72 30.15
N GLN A 180 -12.40 -18.22 30.46
CA GLN A 180 -11.70 -18.47 31.72
C GLN A 180 -12.09 -17.50 32.84
N LEU A 181 -12.87 -16.45 32.56
CA LEU A 181 -13.33 -15.52 33.59
C LEU A 181 -14.33 -16.20 34.54
N THR A 182 -14.11 -16.04 35.84
CA THR A 182 -15.05 -16.44 36.88
C THR A 182 -16.26 -15.50 36.93
N ASP A 183 -17.38 -15.97 37.48
CA ASP A 183 -18.64 -15.19 37.53
C ASP A 183 -18.47 -13.85 38.25
N THR A 184 -17.61 -13.80 39.27
CA THR A 184 -17.23 -12.57 39.99
C THR A 184 -16.46 -11.57 39.12
N GLN A 185 -15.65 -12.04 38.17
CA GLN A 185 -14.93 -11.17 37.23
C GLN A 185 -15.85 -10.66 36.11
N LYS A 186 -16.80 -11.49 35.66
CA LYS A 186 -17.82 -11.11 34.67
C LYS A 186 -18.77 -10.03 35.21
N GLU A 187 -19.17 -10.13 36.48
CA GLU A 187 -19.99 -9.11 37.17
C GLU A 187 -19.28 -7.76 37.29
N ARG A 188 -17.96 -7.76 37.55
CA ARG A 188 -17.15 -6.52 37.61
C ARG A 188 -17.03 -5.78 36.28
N ALA A 189 -17.06 -6.50 35.16
CA ALA A 189 -16.91 -5.91 33.82
C ALA A 189 -18.22 -5.35 33.24
N LYS A 190 -19.37 -5.62 33.85
CA LYS A 190 -20.69 -5.11 33.45
C LYS A 190 -21.06 -3.77 34.11
N LYS A 191 -20.27 -3.30 35.07
CA LYS A 191 -20.35 -1.97 35.68
C LYS A 191 -19.45 -0.99 34.94
#